data_AF-A0A920FGC6-F1
#
_entry.id   AF-A0A920FGC6-F1
#
_cell.length_a   1.000
_cell.length_b   1.000
_cell.length_c   1.000
_cell.angle_alpha   90.00
_cell.angle_beta   90.00
_cell.angle_gamma   90.00
#
_symmetry.space_group_name_H-M   'P 1'
#
loop_
_entity.id
_entity.type
_entity.pdbx_description
1 polymer ?
#
loop_
_entity_poly.entity_id
_entity_poly.type
_entity_poly.pdbx_seq_one_letter_code
_entity_poly.pdbx_strand_id
1 'polypeptide(L)'
;MDILDFENSTYSVNLRKLTKSQDLVLDIIAIKHITIQDILIMNKHKDLIKIYYGLGKINFTDDILDELGISQEMRIEKPGKIEDYEERDVMVNKAVRAVKARKKAEHQAFKKMAEEMRENEEKFDNQKEG
;
A
#
# COMPACT_ATOMS: atom_id res chain seq x y z
N MET A 1 1.71 17.76 43.09
CA MET A 1 1.76 17.54 41.64
C MET A 1 1.96 16.04 41.51
N ASP A 2 0.84 15.35 41.30
CA ASP A 2 0.75 13.89 41.46
C ASP A 2 1.31 13.21 40.21
N ILE A 3 1.95 12.06 40.41
CA ILE A 3 2.55 11.20 39.36
C ILE A 3 1.54 10.80 38.26
N LEU A 4 0.25 10.97 38.51
CA LEU A 4 -0.85 10.66 37.59
C LEU A 4 -1.14 11.78 36.57
N ASP A 5 -0.63 13.00 36.76
CA ASP A 5 -0.77 14.09 35.79
C ASP A 5 0.24 13.98 34.63
N PHE A 6 1.20 13.04 34.69
CA PHE A 6 2.15 12.81 33.60
C PHE A 6 1.57 11.96 32.46
N GLU A 7 0.59 11.10 32.74
CA GLU A 7 -0.06 10.27 31.72
C GLU A 7 -1.10 11.04 30.88
N ASN A 8 -1.62 12.16 31.42
CA ASN A 8 -2.57 13.03 30.74
C ASN A 8 -1.95 14.35 30.23
N SER A 9 -0.62 14.43 30.13
CA SER A 9 0.05 15.47 29.34
C SER A 9 -0.27 15.25 27.87
N THR A 10 -1.37 15.88 27.49
CA THR A 10 -1.96 16.08 26.17
C THR A 10 -0.96 16.72 25.21
N TYR A 11 0.07 15.98 24.80
CA TYR A 11 0.61 16.16 23.47
C TYR A 11 -0.42 15.59 22.52
N SER A 12 -1.20 16.46 21.87
CA SER A 12 -1.88 16.12 20.63
C SER A 12 -0.81 15.67 19.62
N VAL A 13 -0.50 14.37 19.61
CA VAL A 13 0.43 13.78 18.67
C VAL A 13 -0.30 13.75 17.33
N ASN A 14 -0.23 14.86 16.59
CA ASN A 14 -0.91 15.02 15.29
C ASN A 14 -0.53 13.86 14.36
N LEU A 15 -1.42 12.87 14.26
CA LEU A 15 -1.24 11.73 13.38
C LEU A 15 -1.42 12.22 11.94
N ARG A 16 -0.38 12.13 11.13
CA ARG A 16 -0.47 12.51 9.72
C ARG A 16 -1.10 11.35 8.94
N LYS A 17 -2.36 11.51 8.54
CA LYS A 17 -3.06 10.57 7.65
C LYS A 17 -2.82 11.01 6.20
N LEU A 18 -2.04 10.21 5.47
CA LEU A 18 -1.66 10.52 4.10
C LEU A 18 -2.69 9.98 3.10
N THR A 19 -3.07 10.80 2.13
CA THR A 19 -3.92 10.44 0.98
C THR A 19 -3.09 10.33 -0.30
N LYS A 20 -3.66 9.76 -1.37
CA LYS A 20 -2.94 9.54 -2.65
C LYS A 20 -2.29 10.79 -3.23
N SER A 21 -2.94 11.94 -3.07
CA SER A 21 -2.49 13.24 -3.58
C SER A 21 -1.50 13.97 -2.68
N GLN A 22 -1.19 13.45 -1.49
CA GLN A 22 -0.28 14.13 -0.56
C GLN A 22 1.18 13.80 -0.86
N ASP A 23 2.01 14.84 -0.80
CA ASP A 23 3.45 14.75 -0.91
C ASP A 23 4.06 14.03 0.30
N LEU A 24 4.92 13.07 -0.01
CA LEU A 24 5.74 12.38 0.97
C LEU A 24 7.19 12.83 0.77
N VAL A 25 7.71 13.58 1.74
CA VAL A 25 9.14 13.90 1.79
C VAL A 25 9.85 12.74 2.46
N LEU A 26 10.63 11.99 1.69
CA LEU A 26 11.47 10.91 2.18
C LEU A 26 12.94 11.35 2.11
N ASP A 27 13.56 11.60 3.25
CA ASP A 27 14.99 11.95 3.32
C ASP A 27 15.91 10.81 2.81
N ILE A 28 15.36 9.61 2.58
CA ILE A 28 16.10 8.40 2.20
C ILE A 28 16.40 8.35 0.70
N ILE A 29 15.70 9.13 -0.13
CA ILE A 29 15.90 9.16 -1.57
C ILE A 29 15.90 10.63 -1.97
N ALA A 30 16.90 11.09 -2.74
CA ALA A 30 17.07 12.47 -3.19
C ALA A 30 15.97 12.98 -4.17
N ILE A 31 14.70 12.70 -3.89
CA ILE A 31 13.51 13.13 -4.63
C ILE A 31 12.71 13.99 -3.67
N LYS A 32 12.82 15.32 -3.84
CA LYS A 32 12.27 16.29 -2.89
C LYS A 32 10.73 16.33 -2.85
N HIS A 33 10.04 15.85 -3.88
CA HIS A 33 8.58 15.83 -3.97
C HIS A 33 8.13 14.62 -4.79
N ILE A 34 7.58 13.61 -4.12
CA ILE A 34 6.93 12.47 -4.77
C ILE A 34 5.62 12.19 -4.05
N THR A 35 4.54 12.00 -4.80
CA THR A 35 3.23 11.68 -4.22
C THR A 35 3.14 10.19 -3.89
N ILE A 36 2.21 9.81 -3.03
CA ILE A 36 1.94 8.38 -2.77
C ILE A 36 1.48 7.69 -4.07
N GLN A 37 0.69 8.37 -4.88
CA GLN A 37 0.26 7.86 -6.18
C GLN A 37 1.44 7.53 -7.10
N ASP A 38 2.44 8.41 -7.17
CA ASP A 38 3.65 8.17 -7.97
C ASP A 38 4.43 6.95 -7.45
N ILE A 39 4.55 6.81 -6.13
CA ILE A 39 5.24 5.67 -5.51
C ILE A 39 4.52 4.34 -5.84
N LEU A 40 3.19 4.33 -5.82
CA LEU A 40 2.37 3.18 -6.21
C LEU A 40 2.57 2.83 -7.69
N ILE A 41 2.57 3.82 -8.58
CA ILE A 41 2.85 3.65 -10.02
C ILE A 41 4.27 3.12 -10.26
N MET A 42 5.27 3.64 -9.54
CA MET A 42 6.66 3.20 -9.60
C MET A 42 6.91 1.80 -8.99
N ASN A 43 5.85 1.12 -8.55
CA ASN A 43 5.88 -0.19 -7.94
C ASN A 43 6.69 -0.26 -6.63
N LYS A 44 6.90 0.87 -5.96
CA LYS A 44 7.66 0.99 -4.70
C LYS A 44 6.80 0.74 -3.45
N HIS A 45 5.87 -0.22 -3.54
CA HIS A 45 4.95 -0.58 -2.45
C HIS A 45 5.71 -0.99 -1.18
N LYS A 46 6.85 -1.67 -1.31
CA LYS A 46 7.68 -2.10 -0.18
C LYS A 46 8.11 -0.92 0.71
N ASP A 47 8.41 0.23 0.11
CA ASP A 47 8.87 1.40 0.86
C ASP A 47 7.71 2.01 1.66
N LEU A 48 6.53 2.12 1.06
CA LEU A 48 5.31 2.58 1.76
C LEU A 48 4.92 1.65 2.91
N ILE A 49 5.03 0.33 2.71
CA ILE A 49 4.74 -0.65 3.76
C ILE A 49 5.77 -0.52 4.91
N LYS A 50 7.05 -0.32 4.60
CA LYS A 50 8.08 -0.06 5.62
C LYS A 50 7.80 1.23 6.39
N ILE A 51 7.35 2.28 5.71
CA ILE A 51 6.96 3.55 6.34
C ILE A 51 5.78 3.34 7.28
N TYR A 52 4.77 2.59 6.84
CA TYR A 52 3.60 2.26 7.66
C TYR A 52 4.02 1.59 8.97
N TYR A 53 4.85 0.54 8.93
CA TYR A 53 5.23 -0.16 10.16
C TYR A 53 6.38 0.51 10.93
N GLY A 54 7.22 1.30 10.26
CA GLY A 54 8.41 1.91 10.85
C GLY A 54 8.18 3.29 11.48
N LEU A 55 7.19 4.06 11.00
CA LEU A 55 6.97 5.43 11.47
C LEU A 55 5.73 5.53 12.36
N GLY A 56 5.92 5.95 13.61
CA GLY A 56 4.86 5.99 14.63
C GLY A 56 3.72 6.96 14.32
N LYS A 57 4.04 8.12 13.72
CA LYS A 57 3.10 9.24 13.54
C LYS A 57 2.55 9.37 12.12
N ILE A 58 2.76 8.36 11.28
CA ILE A 58 2.27 8.31 9.90
C ILE A 58 1.27 7.16 9.78
N ASN A 59 0.13 7.45 9.17
CA ASN A 59 -0.85 6.48 8.77
C ASN A 59 -1.29 6.77 7.32
N PHE A 60 -1.86 5.78 6.65
CA PHE A 60 -2.43 5.91 5.32
C PHE A 60 -3.97 5.80 5.40
N THR A 61 -4.66 6.22 4.35
CA THR A 61 -6.08 5.92 4.19
C THR A 61 -6.31 4.44 3.88
N ASP A 62 -7.52 3.95 4.15
CA ASP A 62 -7.86 2.54 4.03
C ASP A 62 -7.67 2.02 2.59
N ASP A 63 -8.00 2.84 1.59
CA ASP A 63 -7.78 2.52 0.18
C ASP A 63 -6.30 2.31 -0.16
N ILE A 64 -5.40 3.08 0.45
CA ILE A 64 -3.95 2.91 0.27
C ILE A 64 -3.48 1.65 1.01
N LEU A 65 -3.95 1.40 2.23
CA LEU A 65 -3.59 0.18 2.97
C LEU A 65 -4.02 -1.08 2.22
N ASP A 66 -5.22 -1.06 1.65
CA ASP A 66 -5.75 -2.15 0.83
C ASP A 66 -4.92 -2.30 -0.46
N GLU A 67 -4.52 -1.19 -1.10
CA GLU A 67 -3.65 -1.20 -2.27
C GLU A 67 -2.25 -1.77 -1.95
N LEU A 68 -1.73 -1.48 -0.76
CA LEU A 68 -0.47 -2.00 -0.23
C LEU A 68 -0.57 -3.44 0.29
N GLY A 69 -1.75 -4.07 0.21
CA GLY A 69 -1.96 -5.44 0.66
C GLY A 69 -1.91 -5.61 2.18
N ILE A 70 -2.16 -4.53 2.94
CA ILE A 70 -2.26 -4.53 4.40
C ILE A 70 -3.74 -4.70 4.77
N SER A 71 -4.13 -5.94 5.02
CA SER A 71 -5.46 -6.29 5.52
C SER A 71 -5.69 -5.81 6.95
N GLN A 72 -6.95 -5.82 7.39
CA GLN A 72 -7.37 -5.31 8.70
C GLN A 72 -6.60 -5.95 9.86
N GLU A 73 -6.34 -7.25 9.79
CA GLU A 73 -5.58 -8.00 10.80
C GLU A 73 -4.08 -7.70 10.82
N MET A 74 -3.56 -7.07 9.76
CA MET A 74 -2.16 -6.64 9.68
C MET A 74 -1.97 -5.17 10.09
N ARG A 75 -3.05 -4.47 10.42
CA ARG A 75 -3.00 -3.07 10.85
C ARG A 75 -2.52 -2.99 12.29
N ILE A 76 -1.73 -1.97 12.57
CA ILE A 76 -1.27 -1.64 13.92
C ILE A 76 -2.00 -0.40 14.43
N GLU A 77 -2.16 -0.30 15.74
CA GLU A 77 -2.67 0.92 16.36
C GLU A 77 -1.71 2.08 16.14
N LYS A 78 -2.28 3.24 15.80
CA LYS A 78 -1.54 4.48 15.54
C LYS A 78 -1.95 5.55 16.56
N PRO A 79 -1.02 6.32 17.13
CA PRO A 79 0.41 6.33 16.83
C PRO A 79 1.15 5.10 17.39
N GLY A 80 1.96 4.44 16.56
CA GLY A 80 2.62 3.17 16.90
C GLY A 80 3.53 2.67 15.77
N LYS A 81 4.63 1.99 16.11
CA LYS A 81 5.59 1.41 15.17
C LYS A 81 6.06 0.04 15.69
N ILE A 82 6.56 -0.78 14.78
CA ILE A 82 7.27 -2.02 15.15
C ILE A 82 8.74 -1.64 15.34
N GLU A 83 9.22 -1.71 16.58
CA GLU A 83 10.62 -1.37 16.93
C GLU A 83 11.58 -2.45 16.46
N ASP A 84 11.18 -3.71 16.58
CA ASP A 84 11.95 -4.85 16.12
C ASP A 84 12.01 -4.89 14.58
N TYR A 85 13.23 -4.94 14.05
CA TYR A 85 13.47 -4.89 12.61
C TYR A 85 13.07 -6.21 11.92
N GLU A 86 13.26 -7.34 12.58
CA GLU A 86 12.95 -8.66 12.04
C GLU A 86 11.43 -8.88 12.02
N GLU A 87 10.73 -8.57 13.11
CA GLU A 87 9.27 -8.62 13.18
C GLU A 87 8.63 -7.71 12.13
N ARG A 88 9.19 -6.50 11.96
CA ARG A 88 8.74 -5.57 10.92
C ARG A 88 8.93 -6.15 9.53
N ASP A 89 10.07 -6.77 9.26
CA ASP A 89 10.34 -7.36 7.95
C ASP A 89 9.44 -8.57 7.66
N VAL A 90 9.02 -9.33 8.67
CA VAL A 90 7.99 -10.39 8.52
C VAL A 90 6.67 -9.78 8.03
N MET A 91 6.19 -8.72 8.68
CA MET A 91 4.95 -8.03 8.29
C MET A 91 5.07 -7.41 6.90
N VAL A 92 6.18 -6.73 6.62
CA VAL A 92 6.46 -6.13 5.30
C VAL A 92 6.44 -7.20 4.21
N ASN A 93 7.11 -8.33 4.43
CA ASN A 93 7.16 -9.41 3.46
C ASN A 93 5.80 -10.07 3.24
N LYS A 94 4.98 -10.19 4.29
CA LYS A 94 3.60 -10.70 4.18
C LYS A 94 2.74 -9.79 3.29
N ALA A 95 2.75 -8.48 3.54
CA ALA A 95 2.01 -7.51 2.73
C ALA A 95 2.52 -7.46 1.28
N VAL A 96 3.84 -7.48 1.06
CA VAL A 96 4.44 -7.52 -0.30
C VAL A 96 4.01 -8.77 -1.07
N ARG A 97 3.91 -9.94 -0.41
CA ARG A 97 3.41 -11.16 -1.05
C ARG A 97 1.94 -11.01 -1.47
N ALA A 98 1.11 -10.39 -0.64
CA ALA A 98 -0.29 -10.13 -0.97
C ALA A 98 -0.42 -9.22 -2.21
N VAL A 99 0.35 -8.13 -2.28
CA VAL A 99 0.39 -7.24 -3.46
C VAL A 99 0.79 -7.99 -4.72
N LYS A 100 1.85 -8.81 -4.64
CA LYS A 100 2.31 -9.61 -5.79
C LYS A 100 1.27 -10.63 -6.25
N ALA A 101 0.58 -11.29 -5.31
CA ALA A 101 -0.49 -12.22 -5.63
C ALA A 101 -1.65 -11.54 -6.35
N ARG A 102 -2.07 -10.36 -5.88
CA ARG A 102 -3.12 -9.56 -6.53
C ARG A 102 -2.74 -9.16 -7.95
N LYS A 103 -1.54 -8.59 -8.14
CA LYS A 103 -1.06 -8.20 -9.48
C LYS A 103 -0.96 -9.39 -10.45
N LYS A 104 -0.57 -10.57 -9.94
CA LYS A 104 -0.54 -11.79 -10.76
C LYS A 104 -1.94 -12.23 -11.19
N ALA A 105 -2.92 -12.17 -10.29
CA ALA A 105 -4.30 -12.51 -10.60
C ALA A 105 -4.92 -11.53 -11.61
N GLU A 106 -4.71 -10.24 -11.43
CA GLU A 106 -5.14 -9.19 -12.37
C GLU A 106 -4.55 -9.42 -13.77
N HIS A 107 -3.25 -9.71 -13.85
CA HIS A 107 -2.59 -9.99 -15.13
C HIS A 107 -3.14 -11.25 -15.82
N GLN A 108 -3.43 -12.31 -15.05
CA GLN A 108 -4.02 -13.54 -15.60
C GLN A 108 -5.45 -13.30 -16.10
N ALA A 109 -6.27 -12.55 -15.37
CA ALA A 109 -7.61 -12.17 -15.79
C ALA A 109 -7.58 -11.35 -17.08
N PHE A 110 -6.67 -10.37 -17.16
CA PHE A 110 -6.48 -9.55 -18.36
C PHE A 110 -6.05 -10.41 -19.56
N LYS A 111 -5.11 -11.33 -19.36
CA LYS A 111 -4.66 -12.26 -20.42
C LYS A 111 -5.83 -13.11 -20.94
N LYS A 112 -6.63 -13.68 -20.04
CA LYS A 112 -7.80 -14.50 -20.42
C LYS A 112 -8.83 -13.68 -21.19
N MET A 113 -9.13 -12.46 -20.74
CA MET A 113 -10.04 -11.56 -21.42
C MET A 113 -9.56 -11.19 -22.83
N ALA A 114 -8.25 -10.96 -22.99
CA ALA A 114 -7.66 -10.67 -24.30
C ALA A 114 -7.71 -11.88 -25.25
N GLU A 115 -7.56 -13.11 -24.74
CA GLU A 115 -7.74 -14.35 -25.50
C GLU A 115 -9.21 -14.52 -25.94
N GLU A 116 -10.16 -14.34 -25.03
CA GLU A 116 -11.61 -14.41 -25.33
C GLU A 116 -12.05 -13.36 -26.37
N MET A 117 -11.50 -12.14 -26.32
CA MET A 117 -11.76 -11.10 -27.32
C MET A 117 -11.28 -11.50 -28.72
N ARG A 118 -10.06 -12.06 -28.83
CA ARG A 118 -9.50 -12.54 -30.10
C ARG A 118 -10.31 -13.70 -30.68
N GLU A 119 -10.67 -14.67 -29.86
CA GLU A 119 -11.50 -15.81 -30.30
C GLU A 119 -12.89 -15.39 -30.77
N ASN A 120 -13.48 -14.36 -30.14
CA ASN A 120 -14.76 -13.82 -30.57
C ASN A 120 -14.62 -13.07 -31.90
N GLU A 121 -13.59 -12.24 -32.07
CA GLU A 121 -13.31 -11.57 -33.35
C GLU A 121 -13.16 -12.58 -34.50
N GLU A 122 -12.39 -13.66 -34.30
CA GLU A 122 -12.23 -14.73 -35.30
C GLU A 122 -13.57 -15.43 -35.62
N LYS A 123 -14.45 -15.65 -34.64
CA LYS A 123 -15.79 -16.23 -34.87
C LYS A 123 -16.71 -15.28 -35.63
N PHE A 124 -16.64 -13.97 -35.35
CA PHE A 124 -17.44 -12.97 -36.05
C PHE A 124 -17.02 -12.80 -37.51
N ASP A 125 -15.73 -12.84 -37.81
CA ASP A 125 -15.22 -12.73 -39.18
C ASP A 125 -15.56 -13.98 -40.00
N ASN A 126 -15.41 -15.18 -39.43
CA ASN A 126 -15.83 -16.43 -40.08
C ASN A 126 -17.35 -16.52 -40.35
N GLN A 127 -18.19 -15.82 -39.57
CA GLN A 127 -19.64 -15.76 -39.81
C GLN A 127 -20.05 -14.73 -40.87
N LYS A 128 -19.19 -13.76 -41.22
CA LYS A 128 -19.47 -12.79 -42.30
C LYS A 128 -19.07 -13.28 -43.68
N GLU A 129 -18.15 -14.25 -43.76
CA GLU A 129 -17.64 -14.80 -45.03
C GLU A 129 -18.38 -16.06 -45.51
N GLY A 130 -19.34 -16.59 -44.74
CA GLY A 130 -20.20 -17.73 -45.11
C GLY A 130 -21.63 -17.32 -45.44
#